data_AF-A0A3N5RJ44-F1
#
_entry.id   AF-A0A3N5RJ44-F1
#
_cell.length_a   1.000
_cell.length_b   1.000
_cell.length_c   1.000
_cell.angle_alpha   90.00
_cell.angle_beta   90.00
_cell.angle_gamma   90.00
#
_symmetry.space_group_name_H-M   'P 1'
#
loop_
_entity.id
_entity.type
_entity.pdbx_description
1 polymer ?
#
loop_
_entity_poly.entity_id
_entity_poly.type
_entity_poly.pdbx_seq_one_letter_code
_entity_poly.pdbx_strand_id
1 'polypeptide(L)'
;MTVTTEGVKKKNKASDGESTDPVQVVREGAIAASIWRRQSPSGYAYYDFTLSRSWNSASSGKMGYSKSFFEGNRDDLLRVIEEQGGAIHLLRQALLPKSACLTWCASTTCLRTMSCGSAARIVRTAVD
;
A
#
# COMPACT_ATOMS: atom_id res chain seq x y z
N MET A 1 12.75 26.27 -30.23
CA MET A 1 13.60 25.39 -29.41
C MET A 1 12.69 24.38 -28.74
N THR A 2 12.57 23.18 -29.31
CA THR A 2 11.70 22.12 -28.83
C THR A 2 12.50 21.18 -27.94
N VAL A 3 12.09 21.06 -26.68
CA VAL A 3 12.60 20.04 -25.76
C VAL A 3 11.39 19.31 -25.18
N THR A 4 11.16 18.10 -25.65
CA THR A 4 10.31 17.11 -24.98
C THR A 4 11.08 15.81 -24.97
N THR A 5 11.69 15.53 -23.82
CA THR A 5 12.40 14.29 -23.50
C THR A 5 11.38 13.26 -23.03
N GLU A 6 11.22 12.18 -23.81
CA GLU A 6 10.46 10.99 -23.41
C GLU A 6 11.32 10.12 -22.49
N GLY A 7 10.91 9.98 -21.24
CA GLY A 7 11.54 9.12 -20.24
C GLY A 7 11.04 7.68 -20.33
N VAL A 8 11.85 6.80 -20.93
CA VAL A 8 11.69 5.35 -20.95
C VAL A 8 11.75 4.78 -19.53
N LYS A 9 10.65 4.20 -19.03
CA LYS A 9 10.60 3.43 -17.78
C LYS A 9 11.33 2.10 -17.94
N LYS A 10 12.55 2.00 -17.41
CA LYS A 10 13.32 0.75 -17.29
C LYS A 10 12.97 0.06 -15.97
N LYS A 11 12.35 -1.12 -16.08
CA LYS A 11 11.91 -1.99 -14.98
C LYS A 11 13.12 -2.74 -14.42
N ASN A 12 13.58 -2.39 -13.22
CA ASN A 12 14.67 -3.11 -12.54
C ASN A 12 14.14 -4.03 -11.44
N LYS A 13 14.71 -5.23 -11.40
CA LYS A 13 14.50 -6.31 -10.43
C LYS A 13 14.74 -5.82 -9.00
N ALA A 14 13.82 -6.21 -8.10
CA ALA A 14 13.95 -6.03 -6.67
C ALA A 14 15.11 -6.89 -6.12
N SER A 15 16.15 -6.22 -5.65
CA SER A 15 17.01 -6.72 -4.58
C SER A 15 16.53 -6.07 -3.28
N ASP A 16 16.33 -6.87 -2.24
CA ASP A 16 15.84 -6.48 -0.91
C ASP A 16 16.81 -5.51 -0.18
N GLY A 17 16.87 -4.28 -0.68
CA GLY A 17 17.58 -3.15 -0.10
C GLY A 17 16.72 -1.91 -0.32
N GLU A 18 16.45 -1.22 0.79
CA GLU A 18 15.67 0.03 0.94
C GLU A 18 15.16 0.63 -0.38
N SER A 19 13.88 0.39 -0.69
CA SER A 19 13.28 0.88 -1.93
C SER A 19 13.16 2.41 -1.87
N THR A 20 13.89 3.10 -2.75
CA THR A 20 13.80 4.57 -2.91
C THR A 20 12.41 5.03 -3.33
N ASP A 21 11.61 4.12 -3.88
CA ASP A 21 10.23 4.39 -4.27
C ASP A 21 9.25 3.98 -3.14
N PRO A 22 8.20 4.78 -2.91
CA PRO A 22 7.15 4.40 -1.98
C PRO A 22 6.39 3.16 -2.50
N VAL A 23 6.07 2.24 -1.60
CA VAL A 23 5.33 1.01 -1.90
C VAL A 23 3.93 1.33 -2.39
N GLN A 24 3.30 2.31 -1.76
CA GLN A 24 1.96 2.74 -2.08
C GLN A 24 1.80 4.22 -1.71
N VAL A 25 1.06 4.95 -2.53
CA VAL A 25 0.71 6.35 -2.29
C VAL A 25 -0.81 6.45 -2.31
N VAL A 26 -1.38 6.98 -1.23
CA VAL A 26 -2.81 7.31 -1.12
C VAL A 26 -2.94 8.83 -1.25
N ARG A 27 -3.88 9.31 -2.06
CA ARG A 27 -4.01 10.74 -2.35
C ARG A 27 -5.47 11.17 -2.32
N GLU A 28 -5.74 12.18 -1.49
CA GLU A 28 -7.04 12.86 -1.42
C GLU A 28 -6.82 14.36 -1.55
N GLY A 29 -7.36 14.93 -2.63
CA GLY A 29 -7.20 16.35 -2.95
C GLY A 29 -5.74 16.82 -2.95
N ALA A 30 -5.44 17.76 -2.05
CA ALA A 30 -4.12 18.35 -1.89
C ALA A 30 -3.18 17.54 -0.98
N ILE A 31 -3.66 16.51 -0.28
CA ILE A 31 -2.88 15.69 0.66
C ILE A 31 -2.54 14.34 0.03
N ALA A 32 -1.31 13.89 0.24
CA ALA A 32 -0.86 12.55 -0.12
C ALA A 32 -0.11 11.91 1.05
N ALA A 33 -0.36 10.62 1.25
CA ALA A 33 0.42 9.77 2.13
C ALA A 33 1.21 8.75 1.33
N SER A 34 2.50 8.67 1.60
CA SER A 34 3.40 7.70 0.97
C SER A 34 3.81 6.66 2.01
N ILE A 35 3.61 5.38 1.69
CA ILE A 35 4.08 4.24 2.48
C ILE A 35 5.44 3.82 1.98
N TRP A 36 6.35 3.61 2.92
CA TRP A 36 7.71 3.17 2.68
C TRP A 36 7.91 1.83 3.39
N ARG A 37 8.73 0.96 2.78
CA ARG A 37 9.14 -0.30 3.40
C ARG A 37 10.58 -0.14 3.83
N ARG A 38 10.83 -0.27 5.12
CA ARG A 38 12.17 -0.25 5.70
C ARG A 38 12.48 -1.57 6.36
N GLN A 39 13.76 -1.80 6.57
CA GLN A 39 14.25 -2.95 7.31
C GLN A 39 15.04 -2.45 8.52
N SER A 40 14.73 -2.97 9.70
CA SER A 40 15.51 -2.68 10.90
C SER A 40 16.90 -3.32 10.80
N PRO A 41 17.90 -2.83 11.53
CA PRO A 41 19.20 -3.49 11.64
C PRO A 41 19.11 -4.94 12.17
N SER A 42 18.04 -5.26 12.91
CA SER A 42 17.72 -6.60 13.40
C SER A 42 17.06 -7.52 12.35
N GLY A 43 16.85 -7.04 11.12
CA GLY A 43 16.34 -7.82 9.99
C GLY A 43 14.82 -7.82 9.85
N TYR A 44 14.07 -7.14 10.73
CA TYR A 44 12.61 -7.06 10.64
C TYR A 44 12.19 -5.97 9.67
N ALA A 45 11.35 -6.32 8.69
CA ALA A 45 10.73 -5.34 7.81
C ALA A 45 9.56 -4.65 8.52
N TYR A 46 9.48 -3.32 8.40
CA TYR A 46 8.37 -2.52 8.88
C TYR A 46 7.95 -1.50 7.81
N TYR A 47 6.72 -1.03 7.94
CA TYR A 47 6.19 0.02 7.09
C TYR A 47 6.08 1.31 7.87
N ASP A 48 6.66 2.39 7.34
CA ASP A 48 6.45 3.76 7.77
C ASP A 48 5.63 4.51 6.72
N PHE A 49 4.94 5.56 7.13
CA PHE A 49 4.25 6.44 6.20
C PHE A 49 4.60 7.89 6.46
N THR A 50 4.59 8.69 5.40
CA THR A 50 4.82 10.13 5.47
C THR A 50 3.69 10.88 4.82
N LEU A 51 3.16 11.90 5.50
CA LEU A 51 2.14 12.79 4.97
C LEU A 51 2.79 14.02 4.32
N SER A 52 2.23 14.44 3.20
CA SER A 52 2.63 15.65 2.48
C SER A 52 1.42 16.36 1.89
N ARG A 53 1.46 17.68 1.84
CA ARG A 53 0.49 18.51 1.13
C ARG A 53 1.15 19.16 -0.08
N SER A 54 0.54 19.03 -1.25
CA SER A 54 0.90 19.77 -2.45
C SER A 54 0.19 21.12 -2.49
N TRP A 55 0.90 22.18 -2.85
CA TRP A 55 0.32 23.50 -3.13
C TRP A 55 0.91 24.05 -4.43
N ASN A 56 0.14 24.89 -5.12
CA ASN A 56 0.62 25.57 -6.31
C ASN A 56 0.87 27.04 -6.00
N SER A 57 2.09 27.52 -6.27
CA SER A 57 2.40 28.93 -6.14
C SER A 57 1.85 29.70 -7.33
N ALA A 58 0.89 30.59 -7.10
CA ALA A 58 0.36 31.45 -8.16
C ALA A 58 1.43 32.38 -8.76
N SER A 59 2.44 32.76 -7.99
CA SER A 59 3.48 33.70 -8.42
C SER A 59 4.60 33.06 -9.24
N SER A 60 4.92 31.79 -8.98
CA SER A 60 6.04 31.11 -9.64
C SER A 60 5.62 29.94 -10.54
N GLY A 61 4.34 29.56 -10.53
CA GLY A 61 3.82 28.40 -11.26
C GLY A 61 4.42 27.07 -10.81
N LYS A 62 5.17 27.05 -9.70
CA LYS A 62 5.83 25.86 -9.17
C LYS A 62 4.91 25.16 -8.18
N MET A 63 4.86 23.84 -8.30
CA MET A 63 4.23 22.99 -7.30
C MET A 63 5.22 22.76 -6.14
N GLY A 64 4.81 23.13 -4.94
CA GLY A 64 5.55 22.92 -3.71
C GLY A 64 4.93 21.80 -2.87
N TYR A 65 5.75 21.19 -2.03
CA TYR A 65 5.32 20.21 -1.04
C TYR A 65 5.63 20.71 0.36
N SER A 66 4.72 20.52 1.30
CA SER A 66 4.90 20.90 2.71
C SER A 66 4.34 19.83 3.64
N LYS A 67 4.85 19.81 4.88
CA LYS A 67 4.35 18.98 5.99
C LYS A 67 3.44 19.76 6.94
N SER A 68 3.12 21.02 6.61
CA SER A 68 2.16 21.83 7.36
C SER A 68 0.76 21.67 6.78
N PHE A 69 -0.24 21.52 7.66
CA PHE A 69 -1.65 21.33 7.31
C PHE A 69 -2.50 22.46 7.88
N PHE A 70 -3.66 22.75 7.26
CA PHE A 70 -4.60 23.77 7.71
C PHE A 70 -5.94 23.12 8.09
N GLU A 71 -6.77 23.84 8.85
CA GLU A 71 -8.08 23.35 9.31
C GLU A 71 -8.98 22.88 8.17
N GLY A 72 -9.01 23.61 7.04
CA GLY A 72 -9.80 23.22 5.87
C GLY A 72 -9.37 21.90 5.22
N ASN A 73 -8.22 21.34 5.60
CA ASN A 73 -7.76 20.04 5.14
C ASN A 73 -8.10 18.90 6.11
N ARG A 74 -8.83 19.17 7.19
CA ARG A 74 -9.11 18.20 8.27
C ARG A 74 -9.72 16.91 7.74
N ASP A 75 -10.76 17.02 6.93
CA ASP A 75 -11.51 15.84 6.45
C ASP A 75 -10.67 14.99 5.49
N ASP A 76 -9.96 15.64 4.56
CA ASP A 76 -9.01 14.98 3.66
C ASP A 76 -7.89 14.27 4.43
N LEU A 77 -7.37 14.90 5.49
CA LEU A 77 -6.33 14.32 6.33
C LEU A 77 -6.83 13.05 7.04
N LEU A 78 -8.04 13.09 7.62
CA LEU A 78 -8.64 11.95 8.30
C LEU A 78 -8.82 10.77 7.34
N ARG A 79 -9.40 11.01 6.16
CA ARG A 79 -9.60 9.97 5.14
C ARG A 79 -8.28 9.32 4.73
N VAL A 80 -7.27 10.14 4.44
CA VAL A 80 -5.95 9.64 4.04
C VAL A 80 -5.31 8.80 5.14
N ILE A 81 -5.43 9.21 6.41
CA ILE A 81 -4.88 8.46 7.54
C ILE A 81 -5.62 7.13 7.72
N GLU A 82 -6.95 7.11 7.61
CA GLU A 82 -7.76 5.90 7.74
C GLU A 82 -7.44 4.89 6.63
N GLU A 83 -7.43 5.34 5.38
CA GLU A 83 -7.13 4.50 4.22
C GLU A 83 -5.70 3.96 4.27
N GLN A 84 -4.75 4.80 4.69
CA GLN A 84 -3.37 4.40 4.94
C GLN A 84 -3.23 3.33 6.02
N GLY A 85 -3.92 3.49 7.15
CA GLY A 85 -3.90 2.52 8.23
C GLY A 85 -4.38 1.15 7.75
N GLY A 86 -5.45 1.12 6.96
CA GLY A 86 -5.94 -0.09 6.30
C GLY A 86 -4.92 -0.69 5.32
N ALA A 87 -4.31 0.14 4.47
CA ALA A 87 -3.28 -0.30 3.52
C ALA A 87 -2.07 -0.94 4.22
N ILE A 88 -1.53 -0.30 5.27
CA ILE A 88 -0.42 -0.85 6.05
C ILE A 88 -0.80 -2.16 6.71
N HIS A 89 -2.03 -2.26 7.24
CA HIS A 89 -2.52 -3.49 7.85
C HIS A 89 -2.52 -4.65 6.85
N LEU A 90 -3.01 -4.42 5.63
CA LEU A 90 -3.03 -5.42 4.56
C LEU A 90 -1.60 -5.78 4.10
N LEU A 91 -0.73 -4.79 3.92
CA LEU A 91 0.66 -5.00 3.54
C LEU A 91 1.42 -5.83 4.60
N ARG A 92 1.15 -5.60 5.88
CA ARG A 92 1.73 -6.39 6.97
C ARG A 92 1.24 -7.85 6.94
N GLN A 93 -0.04 -8.09 6.67
CA GLN A 93 -0.56 -9.46 6.54
C GLN A 93 0.09 -10.21 5.36
N ALA A 94 0.37 -9.52 4.25
CA ALA A 94 1.04 -10.11 3.09
C ALA A 94 2.51 -10.47 3.35
N LEU A 95 3.18 -9.78 4.28
CA LEU A 95 4.56 -10.09 4.72
C LEU A 95 4.63 -11.27 5.69
N LEU A 96 3.52 -11.69 6.31
CA LEU A 96 3.54 -12.85 7.19
C LEU A 96 3.79 -14.11 6.37
N PRO A 97 4.75 -14.97 6.77
CA PRO A 97 4.99 -16.19 6.05
C PRO A 97 3.72 -17.05 6.13
N LYS A 98 3.16 -17.40 4.96
CA LYS A 98 1.99 -18.30 4.82
C LYS A 98 2.20 -19.67 5.51
N SER A 99 3.41 -19.98 5.95
CA SER A 99 3.75 -21.19 6.70
C SER A 99 3.08 -21.27 8.07
N ALA A 100 2.60 -20.17 8.66
CA ALA A 100 1.88 -20.21 9.94
C ALA A 100 0.50 -20.90 9.86
N CYS A 101 -0.06 -21.07 8.65
CA CYS A 101 -1.35 -21.77 8.47
C CYS A 101 -1.21 -23.30 8.46
N LEU A 102 0.00 -23.84 8.22
CA LEU A 102 0.21 -25.29 8.06
C LEU A 102 0.60 -26.02 9.37
N THR A 103 1.00 -25.30 10.43
CA THR A 103 1.44 -25.93 11.68
C THR A 103 0.31 -26.20 12.68
N TRP A 104 -0.91 -25.73 12.41
CA TRP A 104 -2.11 -26.02 13.21
C TRP A 104 -3.01 -27.10 12.58
N CYS A 105 -2.44 -27.95 11.71
CA CYS A 105 -3.10 -29.16 11.19
C CYS A 105 -2.32 -30.45 11.48
N ALA A 106 -1.28 -30.40 12.32
CA ALA A 106 -0.44 -31.55 12.63
C ALA A 106 -0.65 -32.12 14.05
N SER A 107 -1.73 -31.78 14.74
CA SER A 107 -2.20 -32.55 15.90
C SER A 107 -3.37 -33.42 15.47
N THR A 108 -3.13 -34.72 15.47
CA THR A 108 -3.97 -35.84 15.00
C THR A 108 -5.29 -36.02 15.76
N THR A 109 -5.90 -34.94 16.29
CA THR A 109 -7.17 -34.99 17.02
C THR A 109 -8.08 -33.81 16.70
N CYS A 110 -8.31 -33.51 15.43
CA CYS A 110 -9.43 -32.65 15.05
C CYS A 110 -10.09 -33.09 13.74
N LEU A 111 -10.61 -34.33 13.73
CA LEU A 111 -11.77 -34.63 12.90
C LEU A 111 -12.97 -33.90 13.47
N ARG A 112 -13.23 -32.67 13.00
CA ARG A 112 -14.59 -32.15 12.80
C ARG A 112 -14.55 -30.76 12.14
N THR A 113 -14.79 -30.79 10.84
CA THR A 113 -15.62 -29.82 10.09
C THR A 113 -15.55 -28.36 10.51
N MET A 114 -14.77 -27.53 9.81
CA MET A 114 -15.23 -26.19 9.42
C MET A 114 -14.73 -25.84 8.02
N SER A 115 -15.65 -26.01 7.06
CA SER A 115 -15.83 -25.29 5.80
C SER A 115 -14.64 -24.43 5.31
N CYS A 116 -13.79 -25.05 4.49
CA CYS A 116 -13.01 -24.32 3.50
C CYS A 116 -14.00 -23.75 2.47
N GLY A 117 -14.31 -22.46 2.56
CA GLY A 117 -15.14 -21.73 1.60
C GLY A 117 -14.49 -21.73 0.22
N SER A 118 -14.84 -22.76 -0.54
CA SER A 118 -14.40 -23.04 -1.89
C SER A 118 -14.79 -21.92 -2.84
N ALA A 119 -13.82 -21.50 -3.65
CA ALA A 119 -14.05 -20.72 -4.85
C ALA A 119 -14.91 -21.52 -5.84
N ALA A 120 -16.22 -21.25 -5.87
CA ALA A 120 -17.11 -21.77 -6.90
C ALA A 120 -17.31 -20.70 -7.98
N ARG A 121 -16.38 -20.66 -8.94
CA ARG A 121 -16.66 -20.17 -10.29
C ARG A 121 -17.23 -21.35 -11.08
N ILE A 122 -18.54 -21.42 -11.26
CA ILE A 122 -19.15 -22.23 -12.33
C ILE A 122 -20.16 -21.36 -13.07
N VAL A 123 -19.78 -21.06 -14.31
CA VAL A 123 -20.60 -20.48 -15.37
C VAL A 123 -21.44 -21.61 -16.00
N ARG A 124 -22.58 -21.23 -16.60
CA ARG A 124 -23.45 -21.93 -17.60
C ARG A 124 -24.79 -22.37 -17.01
N THR A 125 -25.88 -21.60 -17.22
CA THR A 125 -26.77 -21.47 -18.40
C THR A 125 -27.68 -22.68 -18.68
N ALA A 126 -28.99 -22.36 -18.77
CA ALA A 126 -30.03 -22.96 -19.62
C ALA A 126 -30.57 -24.34 -19.18
N VAL A 127 -31.81 -24.76 -19.40
CA VAL A 127 -33.09 -24.25 -19.96
C VAL A 127 -34.10 -25.40 -19.71
N ASP A 128 -35.39 -25.05 -19.60
CA ASP A 128 -36.61 -25.89 -19.53
C ASP A 128 -36.88 -26.68 -18.22
#